data_AF-A0A102DAN9-F1
#
_entry.id   AF-A0A102DAN9-F1
#
_cell.length_a   1.000
_cell.length_b   1.000
_cell.length_c   1.000
_cell.angle_alpha   90.00
_cell.angle_beta   90.00
_cell.angle_gamma   90.00
#
_symmetry.space_group_name_H-M   'P 1'
#
loop_
_entity.id
_entity.type
_entity.pdbx_description
1 polymer ?
#
loop_
_entity_poly.entity_id
_entity_poly.type
_entity_poly.pdbx_seq_one_letter_code
_entity_poly.pdbx_strand_id
1 'polypeptide(L)'
;MARLVQCGLSISPSQYQRIKALAKQQRKPQAFVVRGLIDIALPFAENGHRINFARILTILEFTSLALDTVIAKLAPEDSDRLLDLAVDHLKKFHASEG
;
A
#
# COMPACT_ATOMS: atom_id res chain seq x y z
N MET A 1 25.25 -13.57 4.60
CA MET A 1 24.73 -12.24 5.00
C MET A 1 25.48 -11.18 4.20
N ALA A 2 24.77 -10.24 3.57
CA ALA A 2 25.41 -9.16 2.80
C ALA A 2 26.17 -8.19 3.74
N ARG A 3 27.33 -7.71 3.31
CA ARG A 3 28.13 -6.72 4.03
C ARG A 3 27.41 -5.37 3.99
N LEU A 4 27.11 -4.80 5.16
CA LEU A 4 26.48 -3.47 5.26
C LEU A 4 27.56 -2.38 5.17
N VAL A 5 27.24 -1.32 4.43
CA VAL A 5 28.08 -0.11 4.31
C VAL A 5 27.36 1.04 5.02
N GLN A 6 28.10 1.83 5.80
CA GLN A 6 27.54 3.03 6.40
C GLN A 6 27.35 4.12 5.33
N CYS A 7 26.15 4.68 5.28
CA CYS A 7 25.81 5.81 4.43
C CYS A 7 25.19 6.89 5.33
N GLY A 8 25.68 8.14 5.23
CA GLY A 8 25.19 9.26 6.02
C GLY A 8 23.80 9.69 5.56
N LEU A 9 22.75 9.21 6.25
CA LEU A 9 21.37 9.58 5.99
C LEU A 9 20.84 10.43 7.15
N SER A 10 20.51 11.68 6.86
CA SER A 10 19.70 12.52 7.76
C SER A 10 18.23 12.42 7.37
N ILE A 11 17.36 12.29 8.36
CA ILE A 11 15.89 12.22 8.19
C ILE A 11 15.22 13.28 9.07
N SER A 12 14.01 13.67 8.71
CA SER A 12 13.22 14.62 9.51
C SER A 12 12.76 13.99 10.84
N PRO A 13 12.43 14.81 11.86
CA PRO A 13 11.87 14.32 13.11
C PRO A 13 10.59 13.50 12.91
N SER A 14 9.72 13.90 11.98
CA SER A 14 8.48 13.18 11.68
C SER A 14 8.74 11.82 11.02
N GLN A 15 9.70 11.73 10.11
CA GLN A 15 10.15 10.45 9.54
C GLN A 15 10.69 9.53 10.63
N TYR A 16 11.53 10.05 11.53
CA TYR A 16 12.09 9.27 12.62
C TYR A 16 11.02 8.68 13.54
N GLN A 17 10.02 9.47 13.95
CA GLN A 17 8.93 8.95 14.79
C GLN A 17 8.13 7.84 14.11
N ARG A 18 7.81 7.99 12.81
CA ARG A 18 7.11 6.97 12.04
C ARG A 18 7.91 5.67 11.91
N ILE A 19 9.21 5.78 11.60
CA ILE A 19 10.11 4.62 11.53
C ILE A 19 10.20 3.93 12.90
N LYS A 20 10.33 4.70 13.98
CA LYS A 20 10.40 4.17 15.35
C LYS A 20 9.13 3.42 15.73
N ALA A 21 7.95 3.96 15.41
CA ALA A 21 6.68 3.31 15.66
C ALA A 21 6.56 1.99 14.88
N LEU A 22 6.89 2.01 13.58
CA LEU A 22 6.85 0.82 12.72
C LEU A 22 7.83 -0.27 13.19
N ALA A 23 9.03 0.11 13.58
CA ALA A 23 10.03 -0.79 14.14
C ALA A 23 9.54 -1.46 15.44
N LYS A 24 8.86 -0.71 16.31
CA LYS A 24 8.24 -1.24 17.53
C LYS A 24 7.13 -2.24 17.20
N GLN A 25 6.24 -1.91 16.27
CA GLN A 25 5.15 -2.80 15.84
C GLN A 25 5.69 -4.11 15.27
N GLN A 26 6.72 -4.06 14.43
CA GLN A 26 7.33 -5.23 13.80
C GLN A 26 8.30 -6.00 14.71
N ARG A 27 8.61 -5.47 15.90
CA ARG A 27 9.66 -6.00 16.82
C ARG A 27 11.01 -6.17 16.11
N LYS A 28 11.39 -5.18 15.29
CA LYS A 28 12.65 -5.17 14.52
C LYS A 28 13.46 -3.90 14.83
N PRO A 29 14.79 -3.90 14.62
CA PRO A 29 15.59 -2.69 14.70
C PRO A 29 15.14 -1.64 13.67
N GLN A 30 15.25 -0.35 14.00
CA GLN A 30 14.95 0.75 13.06
C GLN A 30 15.72 0.61 11.74
N ALA A 31 17.01 0.24 11.81
CA ALA A 31 17.85 0.01 10.63
C ALA A 31 17.37 -1.14 9.75
N PHE A 32 16.66 -2.14 10.30
CA PHE A 32 16.03 -3.19 9.49
C PHE A 32 14.86 -2.62 8.70
N VAL A 33 14.00 -1.84 9.37
CA VAL A 33 12.85 -1.20 8.73
C VAL A 33 13.28 -0.22 7.64
N VAL A 34 14.25 0.66 7.91
CA VAL A 34 14.75 1.63 6.93
C VAL A 34 15.32 0.93 5.69
N ARG A 35 16.11 -0.14 5.88
CA ARG A 35 16.63 -0.90 4.74
C ARG A 35 15.51 -1.54 3.93
N GLY A 36 14.53 -2.16 4.57
CA GLY A 36 13.37 -2.73 3.87
C GLY A 36 12.58 -1.68 3.07
N LEU A 37 12.42 -0.46 3.62
CA LEU A 37 11.79 0.64 2.88
C LEU A 37 12.61 1.07 1.66
N ILE A 38 13.94 1.11 1.77
CA ILE A 38 14.83 1.39 0.64
C ILE A 38 14.73 0.27 -0.40
N ASP A 39 14.78 -1.00 0.01
CA ASP A 39 14.72 -2.16 -0.88
C ASP A 39 13.39 -2.21 -1.66
N ILE A 40 12.30 -1.71 -1.07
CA ILE A 40 11.01 -1.59 -1.78
C ILE A 40 11.04 -0.40 -2.74
N ALA A 41 11.46 0.79 -2.29
CA ALA A 41 11.29 2.02 -3.06
C ALA A 41 12.33 2.20 -4.18
N LEU A 42 13.56 1.73 -3.98
CA LEU A 42 14.67 1.93 -4.89
C LEU A 42 14.44 1.31 -6.28
N PRO A 43 13.96 0.06 -6.41
CA PRO A 43 13.66 -0.52 -7.73
C PRO A 43 12.64 0.30 -8.53
N PHE A 44 11.62 0.86 -7.88
CA PHE A 44 10.66 1.73 -8.56
C PHE A 44 11.34 3.00 -9.08
N ALA A 45 12.16 3.64 -8.24
CA ALA A 45 12.89 4.83 -8.62
C ALA A 45 13.87 4.56 -9.79
N GLU A 46 14.58 3.44 -9.77
CA GLU A 46 15.50 3.01 -10.84
C GLU A 46 14.79 2.79 -12.18
N ASN A 47 13.56 2.27 -12.15
CA ASN A 47 12.73 2.07 -13.35
C ASN A 47 11.97 3.36 -13.78
N GLY A 48 12.32 4.51 -13.21
CA GLY A 48 11.65 5.79 -13.51
C GLY A 48 10.20 5.86 -13.01
N HIS A 49 9.76 4.88 -12.21
CA HIS A 49 8.47 4.91 -11.56
C HIS A 49 8.53 5.88 -10.39
N ARG A 50 7.94 7.05 -10.58
CA ARG A 50 7.56 7.91 -9.46
C ARG A 50 6.20 7.47 -8.98
N ILE A 51 6.03 7.39 -7.66
CA ILE A 51 4.70 7.22 -7.06
C ILE A 51 3.91 8.48 -7.38
N ASN A 52 3.16 8.43 -8.47
CA ASN A 52 2.16 9.44 -8.81
C ASN A 52 0.84 8.97 -8.20
N PHE A 53 0.55 9.46 -7.00
CA PHE A 53 -0.66 9.12 -6.27
C PHE A 53 -1.92 9.41 -7.08
N ALA A 54 -1.94 10.50 -7.87
CA ALA A 54 -3.06 10.80 -8.75
C ALA A 54 -3.23 9.70 -9.80
N ARG A 55 -2.14 9.23 -10.44
CA ARG A 55 -2.20 8.12 -11.40
C ARG A 55 -2.69 6.82 -10.77
N ILE A 56 -2.26 6.51 -9.54
CA ILE A 56 -2.72 5.32 -8.81
C ILE A 56 -4.22 5.42 -8.53
N LEU A 57 -4.68 6.56 -8.02
CA LEU A 57 -6.10 6.81 -7.77
C LEU A 57 -6.92 6.71 -9.07
N THR A 58 -6.42 7.26 -10.17
CA THR A 58 -7.07 7.15 -11.48
C THR A 58 -7.19 5.70 -11.95
N ILE A 59 -6.15 4.88 -11.76
CA ILE A 59 -6.21 3.46 -12.13
C ILE A 59 -7.23 2.72 -11.26
N LEU A 60 -7.25 2.98 -9.95
CA LEU A 60 -8.22 2.37 -9.03
C LEU A 60 -9.65 2.74 -9.41
N GLU A 61 -9.91 4.02 -9.65
CA GLU A 61 -11.22 4.53 -10.06
C GLU A 61 -11.66 3.93 -11.39
N PHE A 62 -10.76 3.93 -12.38
CA PHE A 62 -11.04 3.34 -13.68
C PHE A 62 -11.36 1.85 -13.56
N THR A 63 -10.62 1.11 -12.73
CA THR A 63 -10.84 -0.33 -12.54
C THR A 63 -12.18 -0.59 -11.85
N SER A 64 -12.55 0.23 -10.86
CA SER A 64 -13.87 0.15 -10.20
C SER A 64 -14.99 0.38 -11.21
N LEU A 65 -14.94 1.47 -11.97
CA LEU A 65 -15.97 1.80 -12.96
C LEU A 65 -16.06 0.76 -14.08
N ALA A 66 -14.92 0.23 -14.53
CA ALA A 66 -14.90 -0.83 -15.53
C ALA A 66 -15.54 -2.12 -15.00
N LEU A 67 -15.24 -2.50 -13.76
CA LEU A 67 -15.86 -3.66 -13.10
C LEU A 67 -17.36 -3.47 -12.91
N ASP A 68 -17.80 -2.31 -12.41
CA ASP A 68 -19.22 -1.98 -12.25
C ASP A 68 -19.95 -2.06 -13.59
N THR A 69 -19.35 -1.51 -14.65
CA THR A 69 -19.92 -1.57 -16.01
C THR A 69 -20.03 -2.99 -16.54
N VAL A 70 -19.04 -3.85 -16.26
CA VAL A 70 -19.05 -5.26 -16.69
C VAL A 70 -20.08 -6.06 -15.91
N ILE A 71 -20.15 -5.87 -14.60
CA ILE A 71 -21.12 -6.53 -13.71
C ILE A 71 -22.54 -6.14 -14.11
N ALA A 72 -22.83 -4.85 -14.28
CA ALA A 72 -24.15 -4.38 -14.70
C ALA A 72 -24.58 -4.95 -16.06
N LYS A 73 -23.63 -5.30 -16.94
CA LYS A 73 -23.94 -5.93 -18.24
C LYS A 73 -24.12 -7.44 -18.17
N LEU A 74 -23.35 -8.14 -17.33
CA LEU A 74 -23.32 -9.60 -17.32
C LEU A 74 -24.20 -10.23 -16.25
N ALA A 75 -24.46 -9.51 -15.15
CA ALA A 75 -25.27 -9.96 -14.02
C ALA A 75 -25.96 -8.75 -13.36
N PRO A 76 -26.89 -8.07 -14.07
CA PRO A 76 -27.57 -6.89 -13.56
C PRO A 76 -28.33 -7.15 -12.24
N GLU A 77 -28.86 -8.36 -12.08
CA GLU A 77 -29.62 -8.79 -10.89
C GLU A 77 -28.75 -8.87 -9.62
N ASP A 78 -27.43 -9.09 -9.79
CA ASP A 78 -26.46 -9.25 -8.71
C ASP A 78 -25.66 -7.97 -8.45
N SER A 79 -25.79 -6.96 -9.31
CA SER A 79 -25.01 -5.72 -9.26
C SER A 79 -25.12 -5.00 -7.92
N ASP A 80 -26.33 -4.85 -7.40
CA ASP A 80 -26.56 -4.18 -6.11
C ASP A 80 -26.05 -5.00 -4.92
N ARG A 81 -26.08 -6.33 -5.05
CA ARG A 81 -25.71 -7.27 -3.99
C ARG A 81 -24.19 -7.45 -3.85
N LEU A 82 -23.43 -7.22 -4.92
CA LEU A 82 -21.97 -7.36 -4.93
C LEU A 82 -21.28 -6.28 -4.09
N LEU A 83 -21.84 -5.07 -4.06
CA LEU A 83 -21.34 -3.97 -3.23
C LEU A 83 -21.51 -4.28 -1.74
N ASP A 84 -22.68 -4.80 -1.34
CA ASP A 84 -22.94 -5.26 0.03
C ASP A 84 -22.00 -6.40 0.44
N LEU A 85 -21.78 -7.38 -0.45
CA LEU A 85 -20.85 -8.48 -0.22
C LEU A 85 -19.39 -7.99 -0.07
N ALA A 86 -18.97 -7.01 -0.86
CA ALA A 86 -17.62 -6.43 -0.77
C ALA A 86 -17.42 -5.69 0.56
N VAL A 87 -18.43 -4.93 1.00
CA VAL A 87 -18.42 -4.23 2.31
C VAL A 87 -18.39 -5.24 3.46
N ASP A 88 -19.17 -6.30 3.39
CA ASP A 88 -19.18 -7.36 4.41
C ASP A 88 -17.86 -8.12 4.44
N HIS A 89 -17.24 -8.38 3.28
CA HIS A 89 -15.93 -9.02 3.20
C HIS A 89 -14.82 -8.13 3.78
N LEU A 90 -14.84 -6.82 3.49
CA LEU A 90 -13.91 -5.85 4.08
C LEU A 90 -14.06 -5.81 5.60
N LYS A 91 -15.29 -5.78 6.11
CA LYS A 91 -15.56 -5.82 7.56
C LYS A 91 -15.05 -7.11 8.20
N LYS A 92 -15.27 -8.24 7.54
CA LYS A 92 -14.93 -9.56 8.08
C LYS A 92 -13.43 -9.83 8.12
N PHE A 93 -12.66 -9.32 7.16
CA PHE A 93 -11.25 -9.67 7.00
C PHE A 93 -10.27 -8.52 7.24
N HIS A 94 -10.73 -7.26 7.22
CA HIS A 94 -9.87 -6.09 7.28
C HIS A 94 -10.30 -5.01 8.29
N ALA A 95 -11.50 -5.06 8.89
CA ALA A 95 -11.93 -4.05 9.87
C ALA A 95 -11.35 -4.23 11.29
N SER A 96 -10.52 -5.24 11.53
CA SER A 96 -9.80 -5.42 12.81
C SER A 96 -8.45 -4.70 12.88
N GLU A 97 -8.07 -3.90 11.88
CA GLU A 97 -6.84 -3.09 11.89
C GLU A 97 -7.08 -1.56 11.88
N GLY A 98 -8.13 -1.11 12.58
CA GLY A 98 -8.39 0.31 12.87
C GLY A 98 -8.18 0.66 14.33
#